data_AF-W7L7C8-F1
#
_entry.id   AF-W7L7C8-F1
#
_cell.length_a   1.000
_cell.length_b   1.000
_cell.length_c   1.000
_cell.angle_alpha   90.00
_cell.angle_beta   90.00
_cell.angle_gamma   90.00
#
_symmetry.space_group_name_H-M   'P 1'
#
loop_
_entity.id
_entity.type
_entity.pdbx_description
1 polymer ?
#
loop_
_entity_poly.entity_id
_entity_poly.type
_entity_poly.pdbx_seq_one_letter_code
_entity_poly.pdbx_strand_id
1 'polypeptide(L)'
;MNKSSLLLLNLSIFVFGLDMLIYAQPDYLNLGLIILNLALLTISGVLPFLPLKRISRYYYLVILVEYVVLLPVLFDLYLAPRGALVDYAFLLFYYSLLLVGYLIKREAESVLLAFLAFTFLVVHFAYFGTDELAIDFYSAYNFIHGIDPYIPSSTADLYTWIRNYDPSFNEYYFGTPLTTGGMVTNLGYPALSFILEVPSLLLHFPPTYTFFSFYLLTVFAIYAKFRRTSVFTAMMPGILANPNFAYYPAGGVTDIVWVFFVVLSLIVSDAKLKGVLYGLAVSFKQTPWILLPFYILHMKREGKSVVDFAFYSLLVFLVINGYFIAISPVLYFKDILSPVTSPLLGIGFGPSILAFNGFFYVSRDFFTFAALVIAITEIYLFIKDYNYFRDKWTLFPYFAFFFMYRVLWNYLIYWPWLGFIQQGELGELNAKGRGTAKQVLLPVALSVMILVGAFAYMHYSSSNYFDSIKVDILKVVYQGDQVSCIVVNVSYNPGNGMPDPIYPQFRALTFSPMPSANGYLFMYNDSPIYEGWKLMVLRSPPGYGIPKGVGFQLQVYYGNLLSVAYFTPSQAS
;
A
#
# COMPACT_ATOMS: atom_id res chain seq x y z
N MET A 1 -24.99 0.00 19.65
CA MET A 1 -23.75 -0.50 19.05
C MET A 1 -22.56 0.07 19.82
N ASN A 2 -21.36 -0.50 19.76
CA ASN A 2 -20.22 0.06 20.51
C ASN A 2 -19.68 1.35 19.86
N LYS A 3 -20.27 2.50 20.25
CA LYS A 3 -19.92 3.83 19.73
C LYS A 3 -18.45 4.20 19.94
N SER A 4 -17.80 3.72 21.01
CA SER A 4 -16.37 3.94 21.23
C SER A 4 -15.54 3.28 20.13
N SER A 5 -15.85 2.03 19.76
CA SER A 5 -15.11 1.33 18.71
C SER A 5 -15.27 1.99 17.35
N LEU A 6 -16.50 2.40 16.99
CA LEU A 6 -16.75 3.12 15.73
C LEU A 6 -15.99 4.44 15.66
N LEU A 7 -15.92 5.19 16.76
CA LEU A 7 -15.16 6.42 16.81
C LEU A 7 -13.65 6.17 16.67
N LEU A 8 -13.11 5.14 17.32
CA LEU A 8 -11.69 4.81 17.21
C LEU A 8 -11.29 4.33 15.82
N LEU A 9 -12.18 3.62 15.12
CA LEU A 9 -11.99 3.23 13.72
C LEU A 9 -12.02 4.45 12.80
N ASN A 10 -12.94 5.40 13.02
CA ASN A 10 -12.96 6.64 12.25
C ASN A 10 -11.67 7.44 12.48
N LEU A 11 -11.28 7.67 13.75
CA LEU A 11 -10.06 8.39 14.09
C LEU A 11 -8.81 7.71 13.51
N SER A 12 -8.78 6.38 13.45
CA SER A 12 -7.73 5.62 12.78
C SER A 12 -7.61 5.99 11.29
N ILE A 13 -8.72 6.06 10.57
CA ILE A 13 -8.76 6.50 9.17
C ILE A 13 -8.33 7.96 9.04
N PHE A 14 -8.79 8.84 9.93
CA PHE A 14 -8.44 10.26 9.90
C PHE A 14 -6.94 10.48 10.13
N VAL A 15 -6.35 9.84 11.15
CA VAL A 15 -4.91 9.92 11.42
C VAL A 15 -4.09 9.36 10.25
N PHE A 16 -4.58 8.29 9.60
CA PHE A 16 -3.96 7.78 8.38
C PHE A 16 -4.04 8.78 7.22
N GLY A 17 -5.20 9.42 7.03
CA GLY A 17 -5.36 10.46 6.01
C GLY A 17 -4.47 11.68 6.25
N LEU A 18 -4.27 12.07 7.51
CA LEU A 18 -3.35 13.12 7.89
C LEU A 18 -1.90 12.75 7.56
N ASP A 19 -1.49 11.50 7.83
CA ASP A 19 -0.19 10.98 7.40
C ASP A 19 -0.02 11.12 5.88
N MET A 20 -0.97 10.61 5.10
CA MET A 20 -0.92 10.70 3.65
C MET A 20 -0.86 12.15 3.13
N LEU A 21 -1.55 13.08 3.79
CA LEU A 21 -1.53 14.48 3.42
C LEU A 21 -0.17 15.13 3.68
N ILE A 22 0.44 14.86 4.84
CA ILE A 22 1.76 15.40 5.22
C ILE A 22 2.86 14.82 4.33
N TYR A 23 2.75 13.53 3.97
CA TYR A 23 3.73 12.78 3.16
C TYR A 23 3.35 12.65 1.69
N ALA A 24 2.37 13.43 1.22
CA ALA A 24 1.81 13.30 -0.13
C ALA A 24 2.89 13.30 -1.22
N GLN A 25 3.98 14.01 -0.97
CA GLN A 25 5.21 13.93 -1.75
C GLN A 25 6.33 13.26 -0.93
N PRO A 26 6.98 12.20 -1.45
CA PRO A 26 8.05 11.52 -0.74
C PRO A 26 9.22 12.45 -0.38
N ASP A 27 9.55 12.52 0.91
CA ASP A 27 10.73 13.19 1.46
C ASP A 27 11.50 12.23 2.38
N TYR A 28 12.32 11.40 1.74
CA TYR A 28 13.00 10.27 2.36
C TYR A 28 14.27 10.64 3.14
N LEU A 29 14.76 11.88 3.02
CA LEU A 29 15.96 12.31 3.74
C LEU A 29 15.65 13.15 4.99
N ASN A 30 14.40 13.59 5.14
CA ASN A 30 13.97 14.35 6.30
C ASN A 30 13.61 13.42 7.46
N LEU A 31 14.56 13.21 8.38
CA LEU A 31 14.39 12.30 9.52
C LEU A 31 13.24 12.71 10.45
N GLY A 32 13.04 14.01 10.67
CA GLY A 32 11.95 14.52 11.51
C GLY A 32 10.60 14.16 10.90
N LEU A 33 10.49 14.27 9.57
CA LEU A 33 9.35 13.78 8.83
C LEU A 33 9.25 12.23 8.97
N ILE A 34 10.27 11.46 8.65
CA ILE A 34 10.22 9.99 8.78
C ILE A 34 9.68 9.54 10.16
N ILE A 35 10.14 10.15 11.25
CA ILE A 35 9.67 9.83 12.61
C ILE A 35 8.18 10.15 12.78
N LEU A 36 7.73 11.30 12.27
CA LEU A 36 6.31 11.68 12.31
C LEU A 36 5.44 10.69 11.52
N ASN A 37 5.88 10.28 10.32
CA ASN A 37 5.18 9.27 9.51
C ASN A 37 4.99 7.95 10.27
N LEU A 38 6.08 7.39 10.78
CA LEU A 38 6.05 6.14 11.54
C LEU A 38 5.17 6.26 12.78
N ALA A 39 5.18 7.40 13.46
CA ALA A 39 4.33 7.64 14.62
C ALA A 39 2.84 7.70 14.23
N LEU A 40 2.47 8.44 13.18
CA LEU A 40 1.08 8.56 12.73
C LEU A 40 0.51 7.22 12.25
N LEU A 41 1.27 6.46 11.44
CA LEU A 41 0.87 5.12 11.00
C LEU A 41 0.73 4.16 12.20
N THR A 42 1.68 4.17 13.13
CA THR A 42 1.57 3.36 14.35
C THR A 42 0.33 3.73 15.17
N ILE A 43 0.07 5.02 15.36
CA ILE A 43 -1.13 5.50 16.08
C ILE A 43 -2.40 5.05 15.36
N SER A 44 -2.46 5.20 14.03
CA SER A 44 -3.58 4.77 13.21
C SER A 44 -3.88 3.27 13.41
N GLY A 45 -2.86 2.41 13.37
CA GLY A 45 -3.02 0.97 13.59
C GLY A 45 -3.42 0.60 15.02
N VAL A 46 -2.93 1.32 16.04
CA VAL A 46 -3.18 1.01 17.46
C VAL A 46 -4.55 1.50 17.94
N LEU A 47 -5.02 2.65 17.43
CA LEU A 47 -6.27 3.30 17.88
C LEU A 47 -7.47 2.35 18.01
N PRO A 48 -7.79 1.50 17.02
CA PRO A 48 -8.92 0.56 17.10
C PRO A 48 -8.82 -0.46 18.25
N PHE A 49 -7.61 -0.74 18.73
CA PHE A 49 -7.40 -1.70 19.82
C PHE A 49 -7.60 -1.09 21.21
N LEU A 50 -7.63 0.23 21.35
CA LEU A 50 -7.72 0.90 22.65
C LEU A 50 -9.09 0.71 23.36
N PRO A 51 -9.12 0.44 24.68
CA PRO A 51 -10.37 0.24 25.42
C PRO A 51 -10.96 1.56 25.97
N LEU A 52 -11.12 2.60 25.13
CA LEU A 52 -11.55 3.93 25.56
C LEU A 52 -13.08 4.06 25.71
N LYS A 53 -13.67 3.48 26.77
CA LYS A 53 -15.13 3.53 26.99
C LYS A 53 -15.70 4.95 27.15
N ARG A 54 -14.94 5.87 27.78
CA ARG A 54 -15.39 7.24 28.06
C ARG A 54 -15.53 8.11 26.81
N ILE A 55 -14.90 7.74 25.70
CA ILE A 55 -14.95 8.55 24.47
C ILE A 55 -16.32 8.51 23.78
N SER A 56 -17.12 7.47 24.05
CA SER A 56 -18.48 7.31 23.50
C SER A 56 -19.40 8.51 23.78
N ARG A 57 -19.19 9.26 24.87
CA ARG A 57 -19.95 10.47 25.19
C ARG A 57 -19.74 11.61 24.18
N TYR A 58 -18.61 11.60 23.48
CA TYR A 58 -18.26 12.59 22.46
C TYR A 58 -18.56 12.13 21.04
N TYR A 59 -19.10 10.91 20.85
CA TYR A 59 -19.31 10.30 19.54
C TYR A 59 -20.01 11.25 18.56
N TYR A 60 -21.19 11.77 18.91
CA TYR A 60 -21.92 12.64 17.99
C TYR A 60 -21.23 13.98 17.75
N LEU A 61 -20.55 14.52 18.77
CA LEU A 61 -19.80 15.77 18.65
C LEU A 61 -18.63 15.61 17.69
N VAL A 62 -17.82 14.56 17.83
CA VAL A 62 -16.65 14.34 16.97
C VAL A 62 -17.07 14.08 15.54
N ILE A 63 -18.05 13.19 15.34
CA ILE A 63 -18.59 12.92 14.00
C ILE A 63 -19.15 14.19 13.36
N LEU A 64 -19.86 15.03 14.13
CA LEU A 64 -20.35 16.33 13.64
C LEU A 64 -19.21 17.28 13.29
N VAL A 65 -18.18 17.38 14.12
CA VAL A 65 -17.00 18.23 13.86
C VAL A 65 -16.26 17.77 12.61
N GLU A 66 -16.13 16.46 12.38
CA GLU A 66 -15.55 15.94 11.14
C GLU A 66 -16.39 16.36 9.94
N TYR A 67 -17.71 16.16 10.00
CA TYR A 67 -18.63 16.54 8.92
C TYR A 67 -18.63 18.05 8.62
N VAL A 68 -18.52 18.90 9.64
CA VAL A 68 -18.78 20.35 9.54
C VAL A 68 -17.51 21.22 9.53
N VAL A 69 -16.39 20.72 10.04
CA VAL A 69 -15.17 21.53 10.20
C VAL A 69 -14.02 20.94 9.40
N LEU A 70 -13.75 19.64 9.57
CA LEU A 70 -12.56 19.03 8.98
C LEU A 70 -12.70 18.82 7.48
N LEU A 71 -13.87 18.39 7.01
CA LEU A 71 -14.09 18.18 5.58
C LEU A 71 -13.92 19.44 4.72
N PRO A 72 -14.45 20.63 5.09
CA PRO A 72 -14.18 21.86 4.35
C PRO A 72 -12.71 22.27 4.33
N VAL A 73 -12.02 22.14 5.46
CA VAL A 73 -10.59 22.49 5.53
C VAL A 73 -9.79 21.61 4.60
N LEU A 74 -10.08 20.30 4.60
CA LEU A 74 -9.44 19.36 3.70
C LEU A 74 -9.86 19.62 2.25
N PHE A 75 -11.12 19.97 2.01
CA PHE A 75 -11.64 20.34 0.69
C PHE A 75 -10.88 21.52 0.10
N ASP A 76 -10.70 22.60 0.86
CA ASP A 76 -9.91 23.77 0.44
C ASP A 76 -8.46 23.36 0.13
N LEU A 77 -7.86 22.49 0.93
CA LEU A 77 -6.49 22.00 0.70
C LEU A 77 -6.36 21.16 -0.58
N TYR A 78 -7.35 20.33 -0.91
CA TYR A 78 -7.31 19.45 -2.09
C TYR A 78 -7.77 20.14 -3.37
N LEU A 79 -8.64 21.15 -3.30
CA LEU A 79 -9.31 21.76 -4.45
C LEU A 79 -9.00 23.24 -4.66
N ALA A 80 -8.12 23.84 -3.83
CA ALA A 80 -7.59 25.20 -3.99
C ALA A 80 -7.32 25.66 -5.45
N PRO A 81 -6.86 24.81 -6.40
CA PRO A 81 -6.64 25.24 -7.78
C PRO A 81 -7.92 25.58 -8.57
N ARG A 82 -9.11 25.17 -8.13
CA ARG A 82 -10.38 25.26 -8.90
C ARG A 82 -11.19 26.54 -8.63
N GLY A 83 -10.78 27.34 -7.66
CA GLY A 83 -11.34 28.65 -7.35
C GLY A 83 -12.47 28.61 -6.33
N ALA A 84 -12.43 29.55 -5.39
CA ALA A 84 -13.26 29.58 -4.17
C ALA A 84 -14.78 29.50 -4.42
N LEU A 85 -15.29 29.98 -5.57
CA LEU A 85 -16.72 29.92 -5.87
C LEU A 85 -17.24 28.47 -5.99
N VAL A 86 -16.48 27.61 -6.66
CA VAL A 86 -16.83 26.19 -6.83
C VAL A 86 -16.84 25.51 -5.47
N ASP A 87 -15.88 25.86 -4.63
CA ASP A 87 -15.71 25.29 -3.30
C ASP A 87 -16.87 25.67 -2.37
N TYR A 88 -17.23 26.96 -2.32
CA TYR A 88 -18.38 27.41 -1.55
C TYR A 88 -19.71 26.85 -2.05
N ALA A 89 -19.89 26.73 -3.37
CA ALA A 89 -21.09 26.13 -3.95
C ALA A 89 -21.22 24.65 -3.56
N PHE A 90 -20.11 23.90 -3.62
CA PHE A 90 -20.10 22.51 -3.18
C PHE A 90 -20.38 22.37 -1.69
N LEU A 91 -19.73 23.16 -0.83
CA LEU A 91 -19.95 23.12 0.62
C LEU A 91 -21.40 23.47 0.98
N LEU A 92 -21.99 24.46 0.31
CA LEU A 92 -23.39 24.81 0.49
C LEU A 92 -24.31 23.64 0.11
N PHE A 93 -24.06 23.01 -1.05
CA PHE A 93 -24.81 21.83 -1.50
C PHE A 93 -24.66 20.66 -0.51
N TYR A 94 -23.44 20.36 -0.10
CA TYR A 94 -23.08 19.32 0.84
C TYR A 94 -23.81 19.48 2.18
N TYR A 95 -23.76 20.67 2.78
CA TYR A 95 -24.45 20.93 4.04
C TYR A 95 -25.96 20.92 3.92
N SER A 96 -26.49 21.46 2.83
CA SER A 96 -27.93 21.42 2.56
C SER A 96 -28.41 19.97 2.47
N LEU A 97 -27.64 19.10 1.82
CA LEU A 97 -27.96 17.68 1.68
C LEU A 97 -27.93 16.95 3.04
N LEU A 98 -26.89 17.17 3.85
CA LEU A 98 -26.81 16.59 5.20
C LEU A 98 -27.95 17.10 6.11
N LEU A 99 -28.26 18.39 6.04
CA LEU A 99 -29.35 19.00 6.82
C LEU A 99 -30.71 18.43 6.42
N VAL A 100 -31.01 18.36 5.12
CA VAL A 100 -32.25 17.77 4.61
C VAL A 100 -32.35 16.32 5.07
N GLY A 101 -31.28 15.54 4.92
CA GLY A 101 -31.18 14.16 5.40
C GLY A 101 -31.52 13.99 6.87
N TYR A 102 -30.94 14.84 7.70
CA TYR A 102 -31.24 14.88 9.14
C TYR A 102 -32.71 15.21 9.40
N LEU A 103 -33.26 16.24 8.75
CA LEU A 103 -34.67 16.66 8.93
C LEU A 103 -35.68 15.58 8.54
N ILE A 104 -35.40 14.80 7.49
CA ILE A 104 -36.28 13.72 7.01
C ILE A 104 -35.93 12.33 7.56
N LYS A 105 -34.98 12.23 8.50
CA LYS A 105 -34.48 10.96 9.09
C LYS A 105 -33.98 9.95 8.04
N ARG A 106 -33.23 10.47 7.05
CA ARG A 106 -32.54 9.72 5.99
C ARG A 106 -31.07 10.12 5.92
N GLU A 107 -30.39 10.02 7.05
CA GLU A 107 -28.99 10.43 7.19
C GLU A 107 -28.08 9.57 6.31
N ALA A 108 -28.28 8.25 6.28
CA ALA A 108 -27.46 7.34 5.48
C ALA A 108 -27.58 7.61 3.98
N GLU A 109 -28.79 7.86 3.47
CA GLU A 109 -29.01 8.22 2.07
C GLU A 109 -28.33 9.54 1.72
N SER A 110 -28.41 10.52 2.61
CA SER A 110 -27.86 11.86 2.37
C SER A 110 -26.34 11.85 2.42
N VAL A 111 -25.75 11.10 3.34
CA VAL A 111 -24.30 10.86 3.38
C VAL A 111 -23.83 10.10 2.15
N LEU A 112 -24.58 9.11 1.65
CA LEU A 112 -24.24 8.40 0.43
C LEU A 112 -24.25 9.33 -0.80
N LEU A 113 -25.26 10.19 -0.91
CA LEU A 113 -25.33 11.19 -1.98
C LEU A 113 -24.18 12.21 -1.86
N ALA A 114 -23.83 12.61 -0.65
CA ALA A 114 -22.72 13.51 -0.38
C ALA A 114 -21.38 12.87 -0.77
N PHE A 115 -21.22 11.59 -0.46
CA PHE A 115 -20.10 10.77 -0.89
C PHE A 115 -19.98 10.72 -2.41
N LEU A 116 -21.04 10.38 -3.12
CA LEU A 116 -21.01 10.32 -4.59
C LEU A 116 -20.65 11.68 -5.18
N ALA A 117 -21.29 12.77 -4.72
CA ALA A 117 -20.99 14.12 -5.19
C ALA A 117 -19.53 14.50 -4.94
N PHE A 118 -19.00 14.22 -3.74
CA PHE A 118 -17.60 14.48 -3.40
C PHE A 118 -16.64 13.66 -4.27
N THR A 119 -16.85 12.34 -4.34
CA THR A 119 -15.99 11.43 -5.10
C THR A 119 -15.89 11.86 -6.56
N PHE A 120 -17.02 12.13 -7.23
CA PHE A 120 -17.01 12.56 -8.64
C PHE A 120 -16.46 13.97 -8.84
N LEU A 121 -16.49 14.82 -7.82
CA LEU A 121 -15.86 16.12 -7.88
C LEU A 121 -14.33 16.02 -7.82
N VAL A 122 -13.79 15.22 -6.90
CA VAL A 122 -12.34 15.15 -6.68
C VAL A 122 -11.61 14.24 -7.66
N VAL A 123 -12.26 13.17 -8.14
CA VAL A 123 -11.59 12.10 -8.86
C VAL A 123 -10.93 12.56 -10.17
N HIS A 124 -9.71 12.10 -10.38
CA HIS A 124 -8.96 12.24 -11.63
C HIS A 124 -8.52 10.84 -12.07
N PHE A 125 -8.93 10.44 -13.27
CA PHE A 125 -8.63 9.12 -13.80
C PHE A 125 -7.32 9.14 -14.56
N ALA A 126 -6.38 8.28 -14.15
CA ALA A 126 -5.29 7.85 -15.00
C ALA A 126 -5.78 6.74 -15.93
N TYR A 127 -5.09 6.53 -17.06
CA TYR A 127 -5.36 5.35 -17.88
C TYR A 127 -4.83 4.08 -17.18
N PHE A 128 -3.53 4.06 -16.87
CA PHE A 128 -2.91 3.02 -16.04
C PHE A 128 -2.56 3.52 -14.64
N GLY A 129 -1.77 4.60 -14.53
CA GLY A 129 -1.37 5.22 -13.25
C GLY A 129 -0.45 4.39 -12.34
N THR A 130 -0.35 3.07 -12.54
CA THR A 130 0.64 2.18 -11.92
C THR A 130 1.16 1.17 -12.94
N ASP A 131 2.35 0.62 -12.70
CA ASP A 131 2.85 -0.54 -13.43
C ASP A 131 2.08 -1.82 -13.10
N GLU A 132 1.59 -1.99 -11.87
CA GLU A 132 0.71 -3.09 -11.47
C GLU A 132 -0.48 -3.24 -12.42
N LEU A 133 -1.26 -2.17 -12.63
CA LEU A 133 -2.42 -2.23 -13.53
C LEU A 133 -2.00 -2.43 -14.99
N ALA A 134 -0.88 -1.84 -15.40
CA ALA A 134 -0.41 -2.00 -16.77
C ALA A 134 0.05 -3.45 -17.05
N ILE A 135 0.68 -4.11 -16.07
CA ILE A 135 1.03 -5.53 -16.11
C ILE A 135 -0.23 -6.40 -16.16
N ASP A 136 -1.22 -6.13 -15.31
CA ASP A 136 -2.49 -6.88 -15.30
C ASP A 136 -3.22 -6.73 -16.65
N PHE A 137 -3.28 -5.52 -17.20
CA PHE A 137 -3.92 -5.26 -18.49
C PHE A 137 -3.18 -5.93 -19.66
N TYR A 138 -1.85 -5.87 -19.69
CA TYR A 138 -1.06 -6.56 -20.70
C TYR A 138 -1.12 -8.10 -20.55
N SER A 139 -1.23 -8.59 -19.33
CA SER A 139 -1.44 -10.01 -19.05
C SER A 139 -2.81 -10.48 -19.54
N ALA A 140 -3.85 -9.64 -19.42
CA ALA A 140 -5.16 -9.89 -20.01
C ALA A 140 -5.08 -9.96 -21.54
N TYR A 141 -4.29 -9.08 -22.15
CA TYR A 141 -4.00 -9.11 -23.58
C TYR A 141 -3.33 -10.42 -24.00
N ASN A 142 -2.27 -10.83 -23.31
CA ASN A 142 -1.61 -12.11 -23.58
C ASN A 142 -2.57 -13.29 -23.44
N PHE A 143 -3.39 -13.30 -22.39
CA PHE A 143 -4.35 -14.35 -22.12
C PHE A 143 -5.39 -14.53 -23.24
N ILE A 144 -6.00 -13.45 -23.74
CA ILE A 144 -6.98 -13.56 -24.83
C ILE A 144 -6.36 -14.01 -26.17
N HIS A 145 -5.04 -13.87 -26.31
CA HIS A 145 -4.27 -14.38 -27.45
C HIS A 145 -3.73 -15.81 -27.22
N GLY A 146 -4.14 -16.47 -26.15
CA GLY A 146 -3.72 -17.84 -25.82
C GLY A 146 -2.29 -17.96 -25.31
N ILE A 147 -1.71 -16.86 -24.84
CA ILE A 147 -0.36 -16.79 -24.26
C ILE A 147 -0.48 -16.81 -22.74
N ASP A 148 0.26 -17.69 -22.08
CA ASP A 148 0.32 -17.76 -20.61
C ASP A 148 1.08 -16.55 -20.04
N PRO A 149 0.42 -15.64 -19.30
CA PRO A 149 1.04 -14.41 -18.79
C PRO A 149 2.09 -14.67 -17.70
N TYR A 150 2.13 -15.86 -17.11
CA TYR A 150 3.16 -16.23 -16.12
C TYR A 150 4.49 -16.64 -16.76
N ILE A 151 4.56 -16.71 -18.10
CA ILE A 151 5.82 -16.92 -18.80
C ILE A 151 6.57 -15.57 -18.90
N PRO A 152 7.76 -15.40 -18.29
CA PRO A 152 8.43 -14.10 -18.24
C PRO A 152 8.71 -13.47 -19.62
N SER A 153 8.98 -14.28 -20.64
CA SER A 153 9.19 -13.78 -22.00
C SER A 153 7.92 -13.23 -22.64
N SER A 154 6.72 -13.61 -22.16
CA SER A 154 5.45 -13.07 -22.66
C SER A 154 5.21 -11.64 -22.20
N THR A 155 5.73 -11.26 -21.04
CA THR A 155 5.54 -9.91 -20.47
C THR A 155 6.74 -8.99 -20.64
N ALA A 156 7.86 -9.48 -21.20
CA ALA A 156 9.11 -8.72 -21.34
C ALA A 156 8.97 -7.40 -22.12
N ASP A 157 8.10 -7.35 -23.13
CA ASP A 157 7.88 -6.17 -23.99
C ASP A 157 6.88 -5.15 -23.43
N LEU A 158 6.41 -5.35 -22.19
CA LEU A 158 5.38 -4.55 -21.52
C LEU A 158 5.53 -3.04 -21.77
N TYR A 159 6.67 -2.43 -21.42
CA TYR A 159 6.83 -0.98 -21.48
C TYR A 159 6.90 -0.44 -22.92
N THR A 160 7.37 -1.25 -23.87
CA THR A 160 7.31 -0.91 -25.29
C THR A 160 5.87 -0.94 -25.79
N TRP A 161 5.10 -1.95 -25.38
CA TRP A 161 3.69 -2.08 -25.73
C TRP A 161 2.84 -0.97 -25.11
N ILE A 162 3.01 -0.69 -23.81
CA ILE A 162 2.28 0.37 -23.10
C ILE A 162 2.53 1.72 -23.72
N ARG A 163 3.76 2.08 -24.10
CA ARG A 163 4.03 3.40 -24.72
C ARG A 163 3.26 3.63 -26.02
N ASN A 164 2.95 2.56 -26.75
CA ASN A 164 2.12 2.66 -27.95
C ASN A 164 0.62 2.84 -27.60
N TYR A 165 0.21 2.40 -26.42
CA TYR A 165 -1.18 2.40 -25.96
C TYR A 165 -1.53 3.64 -25.12
N ASP A 166 -0.62 4.06 -24.24
CA ASP A 166 -0.64 5.28 -23.44
C ASP A 166 0.73 5.98 -23.54
N PRO A 167 0.93 6.91 -24.50
CA PRO A 167 2.17 7.65 -24.65
C PRO A 167 2.53 8.55 -23.47
N SER A 168 1.59 8.80 -22.54
CA SER A 168 1.85 9.57 -21.32
C SER A 168 2.46 8.73 -20.19
N PHE A 169 2.39 7.39 -20.32
CA PHE A 169 3.00 6.49 -19.35
C PHE A 169 4.52 6.58 -19.42
N ASN A 170 5.14 6.94 -18.31
CA ASN A 170 6.58 7.02 -18.17
C ASN A 170 7.04 6.03 -17.10
N GLU A 171 7.79 5.01 -17.52
CA GLU A 171 8.26 3.95 -16.62
C GLU A 171 9.19 4.46 -15.50
N TYR A 172 9.84 5.61 -15.66
CA TYR A 172 10.68 6.18 -14.60
C TYR A 172 9.84 6.73 -13.44
N TYR A 173 8.60 7.15 -13.70
CA TYR A 173 7.66 7.60 -12.68
C TYR A 173 6.86 6.46 -12.08
N PHE A 174 6.32 5.58 -12.94
CA PHE A 174 5.30 4.60 -12.56
C PHE A 174 5.81 3.15 -12.50
N GLY A 175 6.97 2.86 -13.08
CA GLY A 175 7.59 1.54 -13.03
C GLY A 175 8.22 1.24 -11.67
N THR A 176 8.17 -0.02 -11.27
CA THR A 176 8.88 -0.54 -10.09
C THR A 176 10.28 -0.97 -10.51
N PRO A 177 11.34 -0.26 -10.07
CA PRO A 177 12.70 -0.61 -10.44
C PRO A 177 13.19 -1.83 -9.67
N LEU A 178 14.07 -2.59 -10.31
CA LEU A 178 14.81 -3.68 -9.67
C LEU A 178 16.18 -3.18 -9.18
N THR A 179 16.62 -3.68 -8.03
CA THR A 179 17.97 -3.45 -7.52
C THR A 179 19.05 -4.13 -8.36
N THR A 180 18.66 -5.02 -9.28
CA THR A 180 19.57 -5.66 -10.24
C THR A 180 19.52 -5.04 -11.63
N GLY A 181 18.79 -3.94 -11.80
CA GLY A 181 18.60 -3.26 -13.09
C GLY A 181 17.30 -3.63 -13.80
N GLY A 182 16.81 -2.71 -14.61
CA GLY A 182 15.51 -2.81 -15.28
C GLY A 182 14.32 -2.53 -14.36
N MET A 183 13.13 -2.81 -14.88
CA MET A 183 11.84 -2.61 -14.22
C MET A 183 11.08 -3.94 -14.14
N VAL A 184 10.16 -4.05 -13.19
CA VAL A 184 9.26 -5.20 -13.06
C VAL A 184 8.37 -5.31 -14.30
N THR A 185 8.30 -6.51 -14.88
CA THR A 185 7.42 -6.81 -16.01
C THR A 185 6.59 -8.08 -15.79
N ASN A 186 6.91 -8.90 -14.79
CA ASN A 186 6.22 -10.16 -14.53
C ASN A 186 4.91 -9.96 -13.75
N LEU A 187 3.95 -10.86 -13.95
CA LEU A 187 2.63 -10.82 -13.33
C LEU A 187 2.69 -11.19 -11.84
N GLY A 188 2.81 -10.20 -10.97
CA GLY A 188 2.99 -10.40 -9.52
C GLY A 188 1.79 -10.95 -8.74
N TYR A 189 0.68 -11.33 -9.40
CA TYR A 189 -0.62 -11.58 -8.77
C TYR A 189 -1.33 -12.85 -9.27
N PRO A 190 -2.28 -13.41 -8.50
CA PRO A 190 -3.10 -14.52 -8.95
C PRO A 190 -4.08 -14.11 -10.07
N ALA A 191 -4.59 -15.08 -10.82
CA ALA A 191 -5.13 -14.88 -12.15
C ALA A 191 -6.38 -14.00 -12.24
N LEU A 192 -7.15 -13.82 -11.15
CA LEU A 192 -8.29 -12.91 -11.19
C LEU A 192 -7.85 -11.46 -11.44
N SER A 193 -6.60 -11.08 -11.11
CA SER A 193 -6.10 -9.71 -11.30
C SER A 193 -6.20 -9.27 -12.77
N PHE A 194 -5.70 -10.09 -13.69
CA PHE A 194 -5.75 -9.80 -15.12
C PHE A 194 -7.05 -10.28 -15.79
N ILE A 195 -7.70 -11.34 -15.30
CA ILE A 195 -8.97 -11.80 -15.87
C ILE A 195 -10.05 -10.71 -15.76
N LEU A 196 -10.03 -9.93 -14.68
CA LEU A 196 -10.96 -8.81 -14.50
C LEU A 196 -10.77 -7.67 -15.51
N GLU A 197 -9.61 -7.60 -16.17
CA GLU A 197 -9.32 -6.58 -17.18
C GLU A 197 -9.67 -7.02 -18.60
N VAL A 198 -10.07 -8.27 -18.82
CA VAL A 198 -10.54 -8.76 -20.12
C VAL A 198 -11.71 -7.92 -20.67
N PRO A 199 -12.75 -7.56 -19.89
CA PRO A 199 -13.81 -6.68 -20.38
C PRO A 199 -13.31 -5.30 -20.79
N SER A 200 -12.38 -4.72 -20.02
CA SER A 200 -11.76 -3.42 -20.31
C SER A 200 -11.05 -3.44 -21.66
N LEU A 201 -10.29 -4.51 -21.91
CA LEU A 201 -9.59 -4.74 -23.16
C LEU A 201 -10.53 -4.93 -24.35
N LEU A 202 -11.57 -5.77 -24.21
CA LEU A 202 -12.51 -6.08 -25.30
C LEU A 202 -13.44 -4.91 -25.64
N LEU A 203 -13.78 -4.07 -24.66
CA LEU A 203 -14.69 -2.94 -24.82
C LEU A 203 -13.96 -1.59 -24.96
N HIS A 204 -12.62 -1.59 -24.90
CA HIS A 204 -11.76 -0.42 -25.07
C HIS A 204 -12.07 0.75 -24.10
N PHE A 205 -12.40 0.46 -22.85
CA PHE A 205 -12.49 1.49 -21.80
C PHE A 205 -11.22 1.53 -20.94
N PRO A 206 -10.93 2.63 -20.21
CA PRO A 206 -9.78 2.67 -19.30
C PRO A 206 -9.87 1.64 -18.16
N PRO A 207 -8.83 0.84 -17.92
CA PRO A 207 -8.89 -0.23 -16.92
C PRO A 207 -9.11 0.27 -15.48
N THR A 208 -8.74 1.52 -15.17
CA THR A 208 -9.07 2.15 -13.88
C THR A 208 -10.57 2.24 -13.58
N TYR A 209 -11.43 2.21 -14.61
CA TYR A 209 -12.88 2.20 -14.42
C TYR A 209 -13.38 0.90 -13.77
N THR A 210 -12.69 -0.22 -14.02
CA THR A 210 -12.97 -1.51 -13.36
C THR A 210 -12.85 -1.34 -11.85
N PHE A 211 -11.69 -0.88 -11.37
CA PHE A 211 -11.42 -0.74 -9.94
C PHE A 211 -12.22 0.36 -9.28
N PHE A 212 -12.44 1.48 -9.98
CA PHE A 212 -13.31 2.53 -9.48
C PHE A 212 -14.76 2.06 -9.32
N SER A 213 -15.23 1.17 -10.19
CA SER A 213 -16.53 0.52 -10.03
C SER A 213 -16.58 -0.35 -8.77
N PHE A 214 -15.53 -1.15 -8.51
CA PHE A 214 -15.41 -1.92 -7.26
C PHE A 214 -15.37 -1.04 -6.00
N TYR A 215 -14.75 0.15 -6.08
CA TYR A 215 -14.80 1.14 -5.01
C TYR A 215 -16.22 1.60 -4.68
N LEU A 216 -16.98 2.01 -5.70
CA LEU A 216 -18.37 2.39 -5.53
C LEU A 216 -19.20 1.21 -5.01
N LEU A 217 -19.06 0.03 -5.61
CA LEU A 217 -19.77 -1.19 -5.21
C LEU A 217 -19.48 -1.58 -3.76
N THR A 218 -18.25 -1.39 -3.28
CA THR A 218 -17.89 -1.62 -1.87
C THR A 218 -18.68 -0.69 -0.97
N VAL A 219 -18.67 0.62 -1.24
CA VAL A 219 -19.42 1.60 -0.44
C VAL A 219 -20.93 1.33 -0.49
N PHE A 220 -21.47 0.97 -1.66
CA PHE A 220 -22.87 0.57 -1.82
C PHE A 220 -23.21 -0.70 -1.03
N ALA A 221 -22.35 -1.72 -1.02
CA ALA A 221 -22.56 -2.94 -0.24
C ALA A 221 -22.64 -2.64 1.26
N ILE A 222 -21.75 -1.78 1.76
CA ILE A 222 -21.73 -1.33 3.15
C ILE A 222 -22.99 -0.51 3.46
N TYR A 223 -23.37 0.43 2.59
CA TYR A 223 -24.62 1.19 2.71
C TYR A 223 -25.83 0.26 2.78
N ALA A 224 -25.98 -0.65 1.80
CA ALA A 224 -27.14 -1.53 1.72
C ALA A 224 -27.32 -2.38 2.98
N LYS A 225 -26.21 -2.87 3.54
CA LYS A 225 -26.22 -3.66 4.78
C LYS A 225 -26.45 -2.81 6.03
N PHE A 226 -25.81 -1.65 6.12
CA PHE A 226 -25.70 -0.88 7.37
C PHE A 226 -26.45 0.46 7.40
N ARG A 227 -27.24 0.81 6.37
CA ARG A 227 -28.00 2.09 6.29
C ARG A 227 -28.93 2.37 7.46
N ARG A 228 -29.38 1.33 8.18
CA ARG A 228 -30.24 1.45 9.37
C ARG A 228 -29.46 1.47 10.69
N THR A 229 -28.13 1.51 10.62
CA THR A 229 -27.23 1.53 11.77
C THR A 229 -26.32 2.75 11.66
N SER A 230 -25.63 3.11 12.74
CA SER A 230 -24.64 4.19 12.70
C SER A 230 -23.28 3.77 12.15
N VAL A 231 -23.09 2.54 11.64
CA VAL A 231 -21.79 2.09 11.08
C VAL A 231 -21.47 2.90 9.84
N PHE A 232 -22.42 2.97 8.89
CA PHE A 232 -22.23 3.69 7.64
C PHE A 232 -21.96 5.18 7.91
N THR A 233 -22.81 5.83 8.70
CA THR A 233 -22.65 7.26 9.00
C THR A 233 -21.42 7.59 9.84
N ALA A 234 -20.87 6.64 10.61
CA ALA A 234 -19.61 6.80 11.34
C ALA A 234 -18.36 6.61 10.47
N MET A 235 -18.44 5.75 9.46
CA MET A 235 -17.31 5.42 8.59
C MET A 235 -17.05 6.52 7.55
N MET A 236 -18.12 7.15 7.06
CA MET A 236 -18.04 8.08 5.93
C MET A 236 -17.22 9.36 6.17
N PRO A 237 -17.23 10.04 7.34
CA PRO A 237 -16.39 11.22 7.53
C PRO A 237 -14.90 10.92 7.33
N GLY A 238 -14.41 9.82 7.89
CA GLY A 238 -13.02 9.40 7.71
C GLY A 238 -12.68 9.11 6.25
N ILE A 239 -13.60 8.51 5.49
CA ILE A 239 -13.40 8.27 4.05
C ILE A 239 -13.39 9.58 3.27
N LEU A 240 -14.33 10.48 3.53
CA LEU A 240 -14.41 11.78 2.85
C LEU A 240 -13.21 12.67 3.19
N ALA A 241 -12.67 12.55 4.41
CA ALA A 241 -11.48 13.27 4.84
C ALA A 241 -10.20 12.75 4.16
N ASN A 242 -10.23 11.53 3.61
CA ASN A 242 -9.11 10.93 2.91
C ASN A 242 -9.47 10.62 1.44
N PRO A 243 -9.35 11.60 0.53
CA PRO A 243 -9.70 11.40 -0.88
C PRO A 243 -8.84 10.36 -1.59
N ASN A 244 -7.72 9.92 -0.99
CA ASN A 244 -6.91 8.84 -1.54
C ASN A 244 -7.69 7.53 -1.69
N PHE A 245 -8.75 7.31 -0.91
CA PHE A 245 -9.65 6.19 -1.13
C PHE A 245 -10.28 6.18 -2.53
N ALA A 246 -10.52 7.36 -3.12
CA ALA A 246 -11.00 7.51 -4.49
C ALA A 246 -9.84 7.62 -5.51
N TYR A 247 -8.75 8.33 -5.16
CA TYR A 247 -7.60 8.49 -6.06
C TYR A 247 -6.87 7.19 -6.35
N TYR A 248 -6.79 6.27 -5.40
CA TYR A 248 -6.15 4.98 -5.60
C TYR A 248 -6.78 4.15 -6.71
N PRO A 249 -8.06 3.77 -6.65
CA PRO A 249 -8.68 3.03 -7.74
C PRO A 249 -8.71 3.82 -9.05
N ALA A 250 -8.91 5.14 -9.01
CA ALA A 250 -8.87 5.99 -10.21
C ALA A 250 -7.47 6.16 -10.82
N GLY A 251 -6.43 5.98 -10.00
CA GLY A 251 -5.02 6.07 -10.34
C GLY A 251 -4.33 4.71 -10.55
N GLY A 252 -5.09 3.61 -10.60
CA GLY A 252 -4.55 2.29 -10.94
C GLY A 252 -4.11 1.41 -9.78
N VAL A 253 -4.39 1.78 -8.54
CA VAL A 253 -4.18 0.90 -7.38
C VAL A 253 -5.38 -0.03 -7.24
N THR A 254 -5.12 -1.33 -7.26
CA THR A 254 -6.14 -2.36 -7.53
C THR A 254 -6.75 -2.97 -6.26
N ASP A 255 -6.20 -2.66 -5.08
CA ASP A 255 -6.50 -3.32 -3.79
C ASP A 255 -7.98 -3.32 -3.40
N ILE A 256 -8.76 -2.35 -3.88
CA ILE A 256 -10.18 -2.25 -3.56
C ILE A 256 -10.99 -3.49 -3.98
N VAL A 257 -10.52 -4.26 -4.98
CA VAL A 257 -11.20 -5.48 -5.45
C VAL A 257 -11.17 -6.58 -4.39
N TRP A 258 -10.01 -6.86 -3.79
CA TRP A 258 -9.96 -7.85 -2.71
C TRP A 258 -10.77 -7.36 -1.50
N VAL A 259 -10.73 -6.05 -1.21
CA VAL A 259 -11.51 -5.44 -0.13
C VAL A 259 -13.00 -5.67 -0.36
N PHE A 260 -13.50 -5.42 -1.57
CA PHE A 260 -14.89 -5.67 -1.95
C PHE A 260 -15.32 -7.10 -1.62
N PHE A 261 -14.55 -8.09 -2.10
CA PHE A 261 -14.87 -9.50 -1.89
C PHE A 261 -14.78 -9.92 -0.42
N VAL A 262 -13.79 -9.42 0.34
CA VAL A 262 -13.70 -9.66 1.79
C VAL A 262 -14.87 -9.00 2.53
N VAL A 263 -15.26 -7.77 2.19
CA VAL A 263 -16.41 -7.08 2.78
C VAL A 263 -17.68 -7.90 2.57
N LEU A 264 -17.95 -8.36 1.35
CA LEU A 264 -19.10 -9.23 1.07
C LEU A 264 -19.00 -10.54 1.87
N SER A 265 -17.82 -11.17 1.91
CA SER A 265 -17.58 -12.38 2.70
C SER A 265 -17.89 -12.17 4.19
N LEU A 266 -17.56 -11.01 4.75
CA LEU A 266 -17.89 -10.71 6.15
C LEU A 266 -19.39 -10.51 6.37
N ILE A 267 -20.09 -9.86 5.43
CA ILE A 267 -21.51 -9.49 5.51
C ILE A 267 -22.48 -10.68 5.37
N VAL A 268 -22.16 -11.66 4.52
CA VAL A 268 -23.03 -12.82 4.28
C VAL A 268 -23.03 -13.77 5.48
N SER A 269 -24.14 -14.44 5.77
CA SER A 269 -24.23 -15.38 6.91
C SER A 269 -23.81 -16.80 6.54
N ASP A 270 -24.14 -17.25 5.33
CA ASP A 270 -23.91 -18.60 4.82
C ASP A 270 -22.41 -18.91 4.64
N ALA A 271 -21.93 -20.00 5.25
CA ALA A 271 -20.52 -20.36 5.26
C ALA A 271 -19.96 -20.68 3.87
N LYS A 272 -20.78 -21.23 2.97
CA LYS A 272 -20.37 -21.56 1.59
C LYS A 272 -20.16 -20.29 0.80
N LEU A 273 -21.11 -19.36 0.87
CA LEU A 273 -21.02 -18.05 0.20
C LEU A 273 -19.87 -17.20 0.78
N LYS A 274 -19.63 -17.25 2.10
CA LYS A 274 -18.41 -16.68 2.70
C LYS A 274 -17.17 -17.25 2.01
N GLY A 275 -17.10 -18.57 1.88
CA GLY A 275 -15.99 -19.26 1.24
C GLY A 275 -15.81 -18.83 -0.22
N VAL A 276 -16.89 -18.77 -1.00
CA VAL A 276 -16.86 -18.32 -2.40
C VAL A 276 -16.28 -16.91 -2.52
N LEU A 277 -16.80 -15.96 -1.73
CA LEU A 277 -16.38 -14.56 -1.77
C LEU A 277 -14.94 -14.38 -1.29
N TYR A 278 -14.54 -15.05 -0.21
CA TYR A 278 -13.15 -15.04 0.23
C TYR A 278 -12.21 -15.69 -0.80
N GLY A 279 -12.66 -16.78 -1.44
CA GLY A 279 -11.99 -17.43 -2.57
C GLY A 279 -11.71 -16.46 -3.73
N LEU A 280 -12.67 -15.60 -4.08
CA LEU A 280 -12.47 -14.54 -5.09
C LEU A 280 -11.41 -13.53 -4.63
N ALA A 281 -11.45 -13.08 -3.37
CA ALA A 281 -10.45 -12.15 -2.84
C ALA A 281 -9.03 -12.70 -2.93
N VAL A 282 -8.82 -13.96 -2.49
CA VAL A 282 -7.50 -14.61 -2.52
C VAL A 282 -7.06 -15.03 -3.92
N SER A 283 -8.00 -15.09 -4.88
CA SER A 283 -7.73 -15.28 -6.32
C SER A 283 -7.35 -13.99 -7.02
N PHE A 284 -7.52 -12.84 -6.37
CA PHE A 284 -7.17 -11.52 -6.92
C PHE A 284 -5.83 -11.03 -6.39
N LYS A 285 -5.58 -11.15 -5.07
CA LYS A 285 -4.34 -10.67 -4.44
C LYS A 285 -3.96 -11.56 -3.26
N GLN A 286 -2.68 -11.53 -2.90
CA GLN A 286 -2.11 -12.27 -1.76
C GLN A 286 -2.41 -11.56 -0.43
N THR A 287 -2.65 -10.24 -0.46
CA THR A 287 -2.96 -9.42 0.72
C THR A 287 -4.01 -10.05 1.65
N PRO A 288 -5.17 -10.54 1.17
CA PRO A 288 -6.16 -11.19 2.03
C PRO A 288 -5.72 -12.55 2.61
N TRP A 289 -4.63 -13.18 2.15
CA TRP A 289 -4.21 -14.52 2.61
C TRP A 289 -3.86 -14.52 4.11
N ILE A 290 -3.23 -13.46 4.60
CA ILE A 290 -2.87 -13.34 6.03
C ILE A 290 -4.10 -13.26 6.94
N LEU A 291 -5.27 -12.91 6.39
CA LEU A 291 -6.53 -12.87 7.12
C LEU A 291 -7.07 -14.28 7.43
N LEU A 292 -6.68 -15.29 6.62
CA LEU A 292 -7.17 -16.67 6.70
C LEU A 292 -7.09 -17.30 8.10
N PRO A 293 -5.94 -17.29 8.82
CA PRO A 293 -5.87 -17.88 10.15
C PRO A 293 -6.87 -17.25 11.12
N PHE A 294 -7.00 -15.92 11.12
CA PHE A 294 -7.95 -15.22 11.97
C PHE A 294 -9.40 -15.53 11.59
N TYR A 295 -9.70 -15.61 10.30
CA TYR A 295 -11.03 -15.93 9.79
C TYR A 295 -11.47 -17.35 10.20
N ILE A 296 -10.62 -18.36 9.97
CA ILE A 296 -10.90 -19.75 10.36
C ILE A 296 -11.10 -19.86 11.87
N LEU A 297 -10.21 -19.26 12.66
CA LEU A 297 -10.30 -19.28 14.12
C LEU A 297 -11.58 -18.61 14.62
N HIS A 298 -11.94 -17.46 14.04
CA HIS A 298 -13.20 -16.78 14.34
C HIS A 298 -14.40 -17.67 14.00
N MET A 299 -14.48 -18.20 12.78
CA MET A 299 -15.59 -19.07 12.38
C MET A 299 -15.74 -20.29 13.29
N LYS A 300 -14.63 -20.95 13.64
CA LYS A 300 -14.62 -22.08 14.56
C LYS A 300 -15.19 -21.70 15.93
N ARG A 301 -14.79 -20.55 16.46
CA ARG A 301 -15.23 -20.05 17.78
C ARG A 301 -16.69 -19.59 17.78
N GLU A 302 -17.17 -19.08 16.64
CA GLU A 302 -18.58 -18.72 16.44
C GLU A 302 -19.47 -19.92 16.08
N GLY A 303 -18.93 -21.15 16.07
CA GLY A 303 -19.70 -22.36 15.75
C GLY A 303 -20.14 -22.44 14.29
N LYS A 304 -19.49 -21.70 13.38
CA LYS A 304 -19.78 -21.73 11.94
C LYS A 304 -18.97 -22.83 11.24
N SER A 305 -19.48 -23.35 10.13
CA SER A 305 -18.83 -24.41 9.35
C SER A 305 -17.52 -23.93 8.71
N VAL A 306 -16.39 -24.28 9.33
CA VAL A 306 -15.05 -24.02 8.77
C VAL A 306 -14.80 -24.86 7.52
N VAL A 307 -15.34 -26.08 7.48
CA VAL A 307 -15.15 -27.01 6.36
C VAL A 307 -15.78 -26.45 5.09
N ASP A 308 -17.04 -25.98 5.17
CA ASP A 308 -17.69 -25.35 4.01
C ASP A 308 -16.92 -24.11 3.56
N PHE A 309 -16.58 -23.21 4.49
CA PHE A 309 -15.82 -22.02 4.16
C PHE A 309 -14.49 -22.33 3.45
N ALA A 310 -13.69 -23.24 4.00
CA ALA A 310 -12.40 -23.61 3.44
C ALA A 310 -12.54 -24.33 2.10
N PHE A 311 -13.50 -25.26 1.98
CA PHE A 311 -13.74 -25.99 0.75
C PHE A 311 -14.15 -25.06 -0.40
N TYR A 312 -15.13 -24.19 -0.18
CA TYR A 312 -15.59 -23.26 -1.22
C TYR A 312 -14.55 -22.18 -1.54
N SER A 313 -13.75 -21.73 -0.56
CA SER A 313 -12.61 -20.83 -0.82
C SER A 313 -11.59 -21.48 -1.74
N LEU A 314 -11.17 -22.72 -1.41
CA LEU A 314 -10.21 -23.47 -2.20
C LEU A 314 -10.77 -23.81 -3.59
N LEU A 315 -12.04 -24.21 -3.68
CA LEU A 315 -12.69 -24.53 -4.95
C LEU A 315 -12.67 -23.33 -5.89
N VAL A 316 -13.11 -22.15 -5.44
CA VAL A 316 -13.09 -20.93 -6.26
C VAL A 316 -11.68 -20.54 -6.65
N PHE A 317 -10.73 -20.62 -5.71
CA PHE A 317 -9.32 -20.36 -6.00
C PHE A 317 -8.79 -21.28 -7.11
N LEU A 318 -9.09 -22.57 -7.05
CA LEU A 318 -8.67 -23.54 -8.06
C LEU A 318 -9.44 -23.39 -9.38
N VAL A 319 -10.72 -22.98 -9.37
CA VAL A 319 -11.46 -22.72 -10.61
C VAL A 319 -10.82 -21.57 -11.40
N ILE A 320 -10.37 -20.52 -10.71
CA ILE A 320 -9.79 -19.34 -11.35
C ILE A 320 -8.32 -19.57 -11.70
N ASN A 321 -7.54 -20.10 -10.77
CA ASN A 321 -6.08 -20.18 -10.88
C ASN A 321 -5.58 -21.55 -11.32
N GLY A 322 -6.40 -22.59 -11.22
CA GLY A 322 -5.98 -23.98 -11.39
C GLY A 322 -5.43 -24.29 -12.77
N TYR A 323 -5.95 -23.63 -13.81
CA TYR A 323 -5.40 -23.75 -15.17
C TYR A 323 -3.94 -23.28 -15.22
N PHE A 324 -3.64 -22.08 -14.74
CA PHE A 324 -2.29 -21.50 -14.73
C PHE A 324 -1.33 -22.28 -13.81
N ILE A 325 -1.83 -22.75 -12.66
CA ILE A 325 -1.08 -23.65 -11.77
C ILE A 325 -0.74 -24.96 -12.50
N ALA A 326 -1.65 -25.52 -13.29
CA ALA A 326 -1.44 -26.80 -13.95
C ALA A 326 -0.43 -26.71 -15.11
N ILE A 327 -0.47 -25.63 -15.89
CA ILE A 327 0.42 -25.47 -17.05
C ILE A 327 1.81 -24.95 -16.68
N SER A 328 1.91 -24.13 -15.62
CA SER A 328 3.13 -23.40 -15.25
C SER A 328 3.32 -23.27 -13.73
N PRO A 329 3.32 -24.35 -12.94
CA PRO A 329 3.27 -24.28 -11.47
C PRO A 329 4.43 -23.50 -10.85
N VAL A 330 5.66 -23.75 -11.31
CA VAL A 330 6.86 -23.10 -10.77
C VAL A 330 6.85 -21.60 -11.07
N LEU A 331 6.46 -21.22 -12.29
CA LEU A 331 6.42 -19.82 -12.70
C LEU A 331 5.30 -19.07 -11.98
N TYR A 332 4.10 -19.65 -11.93
CA TYR A 332 2.95 -19.11 -11.19
C TYR A 332 3.29 -18.77 -9.74
N PHE A 333 3.87 -19.70 -8.99
CA PHE A 333 4.23 -19.44 -7.58
C PHE A 333 5.42 -18.50 -7.44
N LYS A 334 6.41 -18.56 -8.34
CA LYS A 334 7.54 -17.60 -8.33
C LYS A 334 7.03 -16.17 -8.50
N ASP A 335 6.11 -15.98 -9.43
CA ASP A 335 5.53 -14.68 -9.76
C ASP A 335 4.60 -14.15 -8.66
N ILE A 336 3.74 -14.99 -8.08
CA ILE A 336 2.89 -14.59 -6.96
C ILE A 336 3.69 -14.24 -5.70
N LEU A 337 4.85 -14.85 -5.50
CA LEU A 337 5.73 -14.53 -4.37
C LEU A 337 6.70 -13.38 -4.70
N SER A 338 6.75 -12.93 -5.95
CA SER A 338 7.67 -11.91 -6.44
C SER A 338 7.62 -10.58 -5.67
N PRO A 339 6.48 -10.10 -5.11
CA PRO A 339 6.48 -8.88 -4.30
C PRO A 339 7.39 -8.95 -3.06
N VAL A 340 7.68 -10.16 -2.57
CA VAL A 340 8.55 -10.39 -1.41
C VAL A 340 9.92 -10.93 -1.82
N THR A 341 9.99 -11.75 -2.86
CA THR A 341 11.22 -12.46 -3.26
C THR A 341 12.05 -11.72 -4.31
N SER A 342 11.45 -10.85 -5.12
CA SER A 342 12.17 -10.16 -6.18
C SER A 342 13.09 -9.08 -5.63
N PRO A 343 14.19 -8.74 -6.35
CA PRO A 343 15.08 -7.66 -6.02
C PRO A 343 14.43 -6.29 -6.22
N LEU A 344 13.33 -5.98 -5.55
CA LEU A 344 12.63 -4.70 -5.70
C LEU A 344 13.39 -3.57 -5.01
N LEU A 345 13.50 -2.42 -5.67
CA LEU A 345 14.05 -1.22 -5.06
C LEU A 345 13.22 -0.80 -3.83
N GLY A 346 13.90 -0.52 -2.73
CA GLY A 346 13.25 -0.12 -1.48
C GLY A 346 12.55 1.24 -1.60
N ILE A 347 11.24 1.24 -1.41
CA ILE A 347 10.38 2.42 -1.29
C ILE A 347 9.30 2.13 -0.23
N GLY A 348 8.69 3.17 0.33
CA GLY A 348 7.53 3.04 1.20
C GLY A 348 7.57 3.93 2.44
N PHE A 349 6.68 3.61 3.38
CA PHE A 349 6.34 4.42 4.55
C PHE A 349 6.41 3.60 5.86
N GLY A 350 6.99 2.40 5.80
CA GLY A 350 7.21 1.55 6.98
C GLY A 350 8.58 1.79 7.59
N PRO A 351 8.93 1.09 8.70
CA PRO A 351 10.23 1.20 9.35
C PRO A 351 11.43 0.91 8.42
N SER A 352 11.20 0.21 7.30
CA SER A 352 12.19 -0.07 6.27
C SER A 352 12.79 1.17 5.60
N ILE A 353 12.13 2.33 5.69
CA ILE A 353 12.64 3.61 5.22
C ILE A 353 13.99 3.97 5.82
N LEU A 354 14.25 3.57 7.07
CA LEU A 354 15.55 3.78 7.71
C LEU A 354 16.66 2.94 7.05
N ALA A 355 16.30 1.76 6.53
CA ALA A 355 17.24 0.83 5.92
C ALA A 355 17.57 1.23 4.47
N PHE A 356 16.56 1.40 3.61
CA PHE A 356 16.81 1.67 2.19
C PHE A 356 17.32 3.09 1.90
N ASN A 357 17.25 4.01 2.88
CA ASN A 357 17.87 5.33 2.78
C ASN A 357 19.33 5.34 3.25
N GLY A 358 19.83 4.26 3.85
CA GLY A 358 21.21 4.16 4.32
C GLY A 358 21.45 4.77 5.71
N PHE A 359 20.41 5.06 6.51
CA PHE A 359 20.59 5.49 7.91
C PHE A 359 21.11 4.34 8.78
N PHE A 360 20.52 3.16 8.63
CA PHE A 360 20.97 1.92 9.27
C PHE A 360 20.84 0.77 8.30
N TYR A 361 21.95 0.23 7.80
CA TYR A 361 21.87 -0.84 6.82
C TYR A 361 21.38 -2.14 7.45
N VAL A 362 20.23 -2.65 6.97
CA VAL A 362 19.69 -3.97 7.31
C VAL A 362 19.12 -4.59 6.04
N SER A 363 19.37 -5.88 5.84
CA SER A 363 18.93 -6.58 4.63
C SER A 363 17.41 -6.67 4.53
N ARG A 364 16.91 -6.87 3.31
CA ARG A 364 15.48 -7.07 3.04
C ARG A 364 14.88 -8.21 3.85
N ASP A 365 15.64 -9.29 4.04
CA ASP A 365 15.19 -10.51 4.71
C ASP A 365 14.76 -10.27 6.17
N PHE A 366 15.37 -9.27 6.84
CA PHE A 366 14.97 -8.87 8.18
C PHE A 366 13.50 -8.47 8.23
N PHE A 367 13.02 -7.73 7.24
CA PHE A 367 11.64 -7.24 7.21
C PHE A 367 10.64 -8.34 6.92
N THR A 368 11.00 -9.32 6.08
CA THR A 368 10.22 -10.55 5.90
C THR A 368 10.14 -11.33 7.21
N PHE A 369 11.27 -11.51 7.91
CA PHE A 369 11.30 -12.12 9.23
C PHE A 369 10.47 -11.35 10.26
N ALA A 370 10.53 -10.02 10.24
CA ALA A 370 9.80 -9.16 11.16
C ALA A 370 8.28 -9.29 10.97
N ALA A 371 7.81 -9.22 9.73
CA ALA A 371 6.41 -9.43 9.39
C ALA A 371 5.90 -10.81 9.86
N LEU A 372 6.71 -11.87 9.70
CA LEU A 372 6.36 -13.21 10.18
C LEU A 372 6.26 -13.30 11.70
N VAL A 373 7.25 -12.76 12.43
CA VAL A 373 7.24 -12.74 13.90
C VAL A 373 6.00 -11.99 14.42
N ILE A 374 5.67 -10.85 13.81
CA ILE A 374 4.49 -10.07 14.17
C ILE A 374 3.21 -10.86 13.89
N ALA A 375 3.05 -11.42 12.69
CA ALA A 375 1.87 -12.20 12.32
C ALA A 375 1.66 -13.40 13.27
N ILE A 376 2.73 -14.10 13.64
CA ILE A 376 2.67 -15.22 14.62
C ILE A 376 2.21 -14.72 15.98
N THR A 377 2.74 -13.60 16.45
CA THR A 377 2.35 -13.00 17.74
C THR A 377 0.91 -12.54 17.73
N GLU A 378 0.43 -11.97 16.63
CA GLU A 378 -0.97 -11.57 16.47
C GLU A 378 -1.92 -12.77 16.49
N ILE A 379 -1.58 -13.85 15.77
CA ILE A 379 -2.32 -15.11 15.81
C ILE A 379 -2.35 -15.66 17.24
N TYR A 380 -1.20 -15.67 17.94
CA TYR A 380 -1.12 -16.11 19.33
C TYR A 380 -2.01 -15.26 20.25
N LEU A 381 -1.95 -13.93 20.16
CA LEU A 381 -2.79 -13.02 20.93
C LEU A 381 -4.28 -13.26 20.67
N PHE A 382 -4.65 -13.45 19.41
CA PHE A 382 -6.03 -13.72 19.03
C PHE A 382 -6.54 -15.06 19.58
N ILE A 383 -5.72 -16.11 19.58
CA ILE A 383 -6.08 -17.41 20.16
C ILE A 383 -6.21 -17.29 21.68
N LYS A 384 -5.25 -16.62 22.33
CA LYS A 384 -5.14 -16.55 23.79
C LYS A 384 -6.26 -15.71 24.41
N ASP A 385 -6.55 -14.56 23.83
CA ASP A 385 -7.51 -13.57 24.33
C ASP A 385 -8.66 -13.36 23.34
N TYR A 386 -9.16 -14.44 22.73
CA TYR A 386 -10.22 -14.41 21.71
C TYR A 386 -11.40 -13.51 22.09
N ASN A 387 -11.90 -13.62 23.33
CA ASN A 387 -13.05 -12.84 23.78
C ASN A 387 -12.80 -11.32 23.80
N TYR A 388 -11.55 -10.89 23.96
CA TYR A 388 -11.16 -9.49 23.94
C TYR A 388 -11.00 -8.98 22.50
N PHE A 389 -10.47 -9.81 21.60
CA PHE A 389 -10.19 -9.44 20.20
C PHE A 389 -11.26 -9.90 19.18
N ARG A 390 -12.34 -10.54 19.65
CA ARG A 390 -13.42 -11.11 18.82
C ARG A 390 -14.00 -10.11 17.82
N ASP A 391 -14.01 -8.83 18.16
CA ASP A 391 -14.56 -7.72 17.37
C ASP A 391 -13.52 -6.88 16.63
N LYS A 392 -12.25 -7.32 16.61
CA LYS A 392 -11.10 -6.61 16.03
C LYS A 392 -10.18 -7.47 15.18
N TRP A 393 -10.49 -8.76 15.01
CA TRP A 393 -9.57 -9.71 14.38
C TRP A 393 -9.20 -9.37 12.93
N THR A 394 -10.05 -8.62 12.23
CA THR A 394 -9.77 -8.17 10.85
C THR A 394 -8.67 -7.12 10.76
N LEU A 395 -8.27 -6.53 11.90
CA LEU A 395 -7.30 -5.43 11.97
C LEU A 395 -5.88 -5.90 12.24
N PHE A 396 -5.69 -7.15 12.72
CA PHE A 396 -4.35 -7.68 13.03
C PHE A 396 -3.39 -7.57 11.83
N PRO A 397 -3.75 -7.99 10.60
CA PRO A 397 -2.84 -7.92 9.45
C PRO A 397 -2.12 -6.59 9.23
N TYR A 398 -2.69 -5.46 9.69
CA TYR A 398 -2.10 -4.13 9.62
C TYR A 398 -0.61 -4.12 10.03
N PHE A 399 -0.25 -4.68 11.19
CA PHE A 399 1.13 -4.55 11.68
C PHE A 399 2.10 -5.47 10.95
N ALA A 400 1.66 -6.65 10.51
CA ALA A 400 2.50 -7.52 9.68
C ALA A 400 2.88 -6.81 8.36
N PHE A 401 1.93 -6.14 7.71
CA PHE A 401 2.21 -5.33 6.51
C PHE A 401 3.05 -4.09 6.80
N PHE A 402 2.84 -3.43 7.95
CA PHE A 402 3.59 -2.25 8.34
C PHE A 402 5.11 -2.51 8.49
N PHE A 403 5.50 -3.76 8.76
CA PHE A 403 6.90 -4.16 8.91
C PHE A 403 7.52 -4.82 7.68
N MET A 404 6.83 -4.82 6.53
CA MET A 404 7.43 -5.32 5.29
C MET A 404 8.55 -4.40 4.76
N TYR A 405 9.39 -4.91 3.85
CA TYR A 405 10.46 -4.10 3.27
C TYR A 405 9.94 -2.97 2.39
N ARG A 406 8.89 -3.25 1.61
CA ARG A 406 8.18 -2.28 0.78
C ARG A 406 6.79 -2.11 1.37
N VAL A 407 6.51 -0.94 1.96
CA VAL A 407 5.22 -0.64 2.61
C VAL A 407 4.58 0.55 1.91
N LEU A 408 3.65 0.26 1.02
CA LEU A 408 2.83 1.28 0.39
C LEU A 408 1.56 1.47 1.22
N TRP A 409 1.03 2.70 1.23
CA TRP A 409 -0.15 3.02 2.04
C TRP A 409 -1.38 2.15 1.73
N ASN A 410 -1.56 1.72 0.48
CA ASN A 410 -2.66 0.83 0.08
C ASN A 410 -2.61 -0.53 0.80
N TYR A 411 -1.45 -0.95 1.29
CA TYR A 411 -1.33 -2.19 2.09
C TYR A 411 -1.94 -2.06 3.49
N LEU A 412 -2.22 -0.83 3.94
CA LEU A 412 -2.63 -0.53 5.31
C LEU A 412 -4.01 0.13 5.41
N ILE A 413 -4.37 0.97 4.43
CA ILE A 413 -5.49 1.91 4.52
C ILE A 413 -6.88 1.24 4.64
N TYR A 414 -7.03 0.01 4.11
CA TYR A 414 -8.32 -0.67 4.05
C TYR A 414 -8.66 -1.53 5.26
N TRP A 415 -7.71 -1.85 6.15
CA TRP A 415 -8.00 -2.68 7.34
C TRP A 415 -9.07 -2.07 8.26
N PRO A 416 -9.06 -0.75 8.55
CA PRO A 416 -10.14 -0.11 9.32
C PRO A 416 -11.54 -0.28 8.72
N TRP A 417 -11.67 -0.40 7.39
CA TRP A 417 -12.97 -0.65 6.74
C TRP A 417 -13.54 -1.99 7.19
N LEU A 418 -12.70 -3.04 7.22
CA LEU A 418 -13.11 -4.36 7.70
C LEU A 418 -13.50 -4.34 9.18
N GLY A 419 -12.81 -3.51 9.98
CA GLY A 419 -13.17 -3.25 11.37
C GLY A 419 -14.58 -2.68 11.53
N PHE A 420 -14.99 -1.74 10.67
CA PHE A 420 -16.37 -1.22 10.67
C PHE A 420 -17.41 -2.31 10.39
N ILE A 421 -17.16 -3.18 9.40
CA ILE A 421 -18.07 -4.30 9.06
C ILE A 421 -18.23 -5.24 10.25
N GLN A 422 -17.11 -5.57 10.90
CA GLN A 422 -17.10 -6.46 12.05
C GLN A 422 -17.91 -5.89 13.24
N GLN A 423 -17.79 -4.58 13.51
CA GLN A 423 -18.57 -3.91 14.55
C GLN A 423 -20.08 -3.89 14.22
N GLY A 424 -20.42 -3.78 12.93
CA GLY A 424 -21.82 -3.86 12.47
C GLY A 424 -22.45 -5.24 12.65
N GLU A 425 -21.69 -6.31 12.40
CA GLU A 425 -22.18 -7.69 12.51
C GLU A 425 -22.36 -8.17 13.97
N LEU A 426 -21.58 -7.65 14.92
CA LEU A 426 -21.57 -8.13 16.31
C LEU A 426 -22.58 -7.44 17.23
N GLY A 427 -23.22 -6.33 16.84
CA GLY A 427 -24.25 -5.63 17.63
C GLY A 427 -23.77 -5.07 18.98
N GLU A 428 -24.70 -4.71 19.90
CA GLU A 428 -24.36 -4.37 21.31
C GLU A 428 -24.08 -5.62 22.13
N LEU A 429 -22.99 -6.32 21.85
CA LEU A 429 -22.51 -7.33 22.76
C LEU A 429 -21.54 -6.69 23.76
N ASN A 430 -21.85 -6.84 25.04
CA ASN A 430 -20.92 -6.55 26.11
C ASN A 430 -19.70 -7.45 25.94
N ALA A 431 -18.61 -6.91 25.38
CA ALA A 431 -17.30 -7.54 25.43
C ALA A 431 -16.94 -7.77 26.90
N LYS A 432 -17.22 -8.99 27.40
CA LYS A 432 -16.97 -9.40 28.79
C LYS A 432 -15.51 -9.80 29.02
N GLY A 433 -14.65 -9.75 28.01
CA GLY A 433 -13.22 -9.97 28.16
C GLY A 433 -12.52 -8.69 28.61
N ARG A 434 -12.00 -8.66 29.84
CA ARG A 434 -10.85 -7.80 30.16
C ARG A 434 -9.60 -8.63 29.92
N GLY A 435 -9.00 -8.51 28.74
CA GLY A 435 -7.59 -8.86 28.60
C GLY A 435 -6.82 -8.02 29.64
N THR A 436 -6.06 -8.67 30.51
CA THR A 436 -5.18 -7.92 31.41
C THR A 436 -4.07 -7.31 30.55
N ALA A 437 -3.67 -6.06 30.81
CA ALA A 437 -2.59 -5.41 30.06
C ALA A 437 -1.34 -6.30 29.96
N LYS A 438 -1.07 -7.10 31.00
CA LYS A 438 0.02 -8.09 31.05
C LYS A 438 -0.08 -9.19 29.98
N GLN A 439 -1.29 -9.65 29.62
CA GLN A 439 -1.49 -10.70 28.60
C GLN A 439 -1.15 -10.22 27.19
N VAL A 440 -1.34 -8.93 26.90
CA VAL A 440 -0.96 -8.32 25.62
C VAL A 440 0.48 -7.84 25.63
N LEU A 441 0.92 -7.19 26.70
CA LEU A 441 2.25 -6.58 26.79
C LEU A 441 3.38 -7.61 26.75
N LEU A 442 3.22 -8.79 27.36
CA LEU A 442 4.29 -9.78 27.39
C LEU A 442 4.63 -10.35 25.99
N PRO A 443 3.66 -10.87 25.20
CA PRO A 443 3.95 -11.35 23.83
C PRO A 443 4.49 -10.24 22.94
N VAL A 444 3.94 -9.03 23.03
CA VAL A 444 4.44 -7.88 22.26
C VAL A 444 5.87 -7.53 22.66
N ALA A 445 6.18 -7.47 23.96
CA ALA A 445 7.52 -7.20 24.44
C ALA A 445 8.52 -8.27 24.00
N LEU A 446 8.15 -9.56 24.04
CA LEU A 446 8.98 -10.66 23.55
C LEU A 446 9.24 -10.53 22.05
N SER A 447 8.22 -10.21 21.24
CA SER A 447 8.40 -9.93 19.81
C SER A 447 9.36 -8.77 19.58
N VAL A 448 9.16 -7.65 20.27
CA VAL A 448 10.06 -6.49 20.16
C VAL A 448 11.50 -6.88 20.54
N MET A 449 11.70 -7.65 21.60
CA MET A 449 13.03 -8.14 21.98
C MET A 449 13.67 -9.03 20.90
N ILE A 450 12.91 -9.97 20.32
CA ILE A 450 13.37 -10.82 19.21
C ILE A 450 13.76 -9.96 18.00
N LEU A 451 12.94 -8.98 17.65
CA LEU A 451 13.18 -8.10 16.51
C LEU A 451 14.38 -7.19 16.72
N VAL A 452 14.57 -6.63 17.92
CA VAL A 452 15.76 -5.83 18.25
C VAL A 452 17.02 -6.68 18.20
N GLY A 453 16.98 -7.91 18.74
CA GLY A 453 18.10 -8.85 18.66
C GLY A 453 18.45 -9.24 17.22
N ALA A 454 17.44 -9.58 16.40
CA ALA A 454 17.61 -9.89 14.99
C ALA A 454 18.11 -8.70 14.19
N PHE A 455 17.60 -7.49 14.45
CA PHE A 455 18.06 -6.25 13.82
C PHE A 455 19.55 -6.04 14.09
N ALA A 456 19.97 -6.11 15.35
CA ALA A 456 21.37 -5.90 15.74
C ALA A 456 22.30 -6.94 15.09
N TYR A 457 21.89 -8.22 15.11
CA TYR A 457 22.64 -9.30 14.47
C TYR A 457 22.77 -9.09 12.96
N MET A 458 21.65 -8.82 12.28
CA MET A 458 21.63 -8.66 10.83
C MET A 458 22.36 -7.41 10.37
N HIS A 459 22.21 -6.29 11.08
CA HIS A 459 22.98 -5.07 10.84
C HIS A 459 24.49 -5.33 10.89
N TYR A 460 24.97 -5.98 11.95
CA TYR A 460 26.39 -6.30 12.10
C TYR A 460 26.88 -7.30 11.04
N SER A 461 26.10 -8.35 10.76
CA SER A 461 26.47 -9.36 9.75
C SER A 461 26.51 -8.81 8.32
N SER A 462 25.78 -7.71 8.07
CA SER A 462 25.61 -7.17 6.73
C SER A 462 26.42 -5.89 6.48
N SER A 463 27.20 -5.41 7.46
CA SER A 463 28.07 -4.24 7.30
C SER A 463 29.02 -4.36 6.10
N ASN A 464 29.54 -5.56 5.85
CA ASN A 464 30.40 -5.83 4.70
C ASN A 464 29.75 -5.48 3.36
N TYR A 465 28.43 -5.64 3.19
CA TYR A 465 27.73 -5.26 1.94
C TYR A 465 27.76 -3.76 1.68
N PHE A 466 27.66 -2.96 2.74
CA PHE A 466 27.73 -1.51 2.65
C PHE A 466 29.15 -1.03 2.34
N ASP A 467 30.16 -1.69 2.91
CA ASP A 467 31.57 -1.32 2.74
C ASP A 467 32.17 -1.74 1.39
N SER A 468 31.55 -2.70 0.69
CA SER A 468 32.09 -3.31 -0.52
C SER A 468 31.88 -2.47 -1.79
N ILE A 469 30.91 -1.57 -1.80
CA ILE A 469 30.68 -0.63 -2.92
C ILE A 469 30.78 0.80 -2.39
N LYS A 470 31.44 1.69 -3.14
CA LYS A 470 31.50 3.11 -2.81
C LYS A 470 31.29 3.94 -4.05
N VAL A 471 30.66 5.09 -3.88
CA VAL A 471 30.46 6.07 -4.94
C VAL A 471 30.95 7.43 -4.46
N ASP A 472 31.70 8.12 -5.31
CA ASP A 472 32.12 9.49 -5.10
C ASP A 472 31.61 10.36 -6.25
N ILE A 473 30.99 11.49 -5.92
CA ILE A 473 30.52 12.45 -6.91
C ILE A 473 31.69 13.36 -7.29
N LEU A 474 32.12 13.28 -8.55
CA LEU A 474 33.24 14.08 -9.05
C LEU A 474 32.78 15.39 -9.68
N LYS A 475 31.65 15.37 -10.39
CA LYS A 475 31.11 16.54 -11.07
C LYS A 475 29.61 16.42 -11.30
N VAL A 476 28.88 17.51 -11.08
CA VAL A 476 27.47 17.66 -11.46
C VAL A 476 27.39 18.67 -12.60
N VAL A 477 26.70 18.30 -13.68
CA VAL A 477 26.56 19.11 -14.90
C VAL A 477 25.09 19.46 -15.10
N TYR A 478 24.83 20.75 -15.26
CA TYR A 478 23.48 21.28 -15.45
C TYR A 478 23.20 21.57 -16.92
N GLN A 479 21.96 21.33 -17.34
CA GLN A 479 21.43 21.80 -18.61
C GLN A 479 20.15 22.56 -18.32
N GLY A 480 20.15 23.87 -18.55
CA GLY A 480 19.11 24.76 -18.03
C GLY A 480 19.03 24.70 -16.51
N ASP A 481 17.83 24.46 -15.99
CA ASP A 481 17.51 24.45 -14.56
C ASP A 481 17.47 23.03 -13.95
N GLN A 482 18.06 22.05 -14.61
CA GLN A 482 18.09 20.67 -14.12
C GLN A 482 19.50 20.06 -14.20
N VAL A 483 19.77 19.11 -13.30
CA VAL A 483 20.91 18.20 -13.39
C VAL A 483 20.72 17.31 -14.61
N SER A 484 21.62 17.46 -15.58
CA SER A 484 21.62 16.68 -16.82
C SER A 484 22.53 15.45 -16.74
N CYS A 485 23.64 15.60 -16.01
CA CYS A 485 24.69 14.60 -15.95
C CYS A 485 25.44 14.65 -14.62
N ILE A 486 25.81 13.49 -14.09
CA ILE A 486 26.67 13.36 -12.92
C ILE A 486 27.84 12.44 -13.29
N VAL A 487 29.06 12.93 -13.10
CA VAL A 487 30.28 12.14 -13.23
C VAL A 487 30.64 11.60 -11.86
N VAL A 488 30.76 10.28 -11.76
CA VAL A 488 31.05 9.59 -10.51
C VAL A 488 32.24 8.65 -10.65
N ASN A 489 32.94 8.43 -9.55
CA ASN A 489 33.84 7.29 -9.39
C ASN A 489 33.12 6.23 -8.57
N VAL A 490 33.03 5.01 -9.09
CA VAL A 490 32.48 3.87 -8.35
C VAL A 490 33.60 2.90 -8.08
N SER A 491 33.83 2.58 -6.82
CA SER A 491 34.77 1.52 -6.43
C SER A 491 34.03 0.32 -5.86
N TYR A 492 34.51 -0.86 -6.22
CA TYR A 492 33.98 -2.13 -5.79
C TYR A 492 35.12 -3.01 -5.29
N ASN A 493 35.02 -3.45 -4.04
CA ASN A 493 35.95 -4.37 -3.42
C ASN A 493 35.13 -5.54 -2.85
N PRO A 494 34.87 -6.58 -3.65
CA PRO A 494 34.02 -7.70 -3.24
C PRO A 494 34.65 -8.47 -2.08
N GLY A 495 33.93 -8.55 -0.96
CA GLY A 495 34.21 -9.56 0.05
C GLY A 495 33.89 -10.98 -0.44
N ASN A 496 34.29 -11.99 0.33
CA ASN A 496 33.96 -13.39 0.05
C ASN A 496 32.44 -13.60 -0.11
N GLY A 497 32.03 -14.25 -1.20
CA GLY A 497 30.63 -14.58 -1.48
C GLY A 497 29.81 -13.46 -2.12
N MET A 498 30.44 -12.36 -2.53
CA MET A 498 29.78 -11.28 -3.24
C MET A 498 29.80 -11.47 -4.78
N PRO A 499 28.82 -10.90 -5.51
CA PRO A 499 28.77 -11.02 -6.96
C PRO A 499 29.94 -10.28 -7.64
N ASP A 500 30.65 -10.95 -8.56
CA ASP A 500 31.69 -10.33 -9.40
C ASP A 500 31.54 -10.83 -10.85
N PRO A 501 31.18 -9.96 -11.83
CA PRO A 501 31.01 -8.51 -11.71
C PRO A 501 29.63 -8.07 -11.19
N ILE A 502 29.50 -6.77 -10.90
CA ILE A 502 28.22 -6.10 -10.59
C ILE A 502 27.79 -5.11 -11.70
N TYR A 503 26.49 -4.85 -11.79
CA TYR A 503 25.89 -3.85 -12.69
C TYR A 503 25.24 -2.73 -11.83
N PRO A 504 26.02 -1.76 -11.35
CA PRO A 504 25.56 -0.79 -10.37
C PRO A 504 24.44 0.09 -10.92
N GLN A 505 23.35 0.20 -10.17
CA GLN A 505 22.23 1.05 -10.49
C GLN A 505 22.27 2.32 -9.65
N PHE A 506 21.64 3.41 -10.13
CA PHE A 506 21.74 4.72 -9.50
C PHE A 506 20.38 5.39 -9.33
N ARG A 507 20.17 5.97 -8.15
CA ARG A 507 19.07 6.90 -7.90
C ARG A 507 19.52 8.05 -7.03
N ALA A 508 18.88 9.20 -7.13
CA ALA A 508 19.06 10.30 -6.18
C ALA A 508 17.78 10.56 -5.40
N LEU A 509 17.96 10.77 -4.09
CA LEU A 509 16.94 11.25 -3.17
C LEU A 509 17.27 12.71 -2.84
N THR A 510 16.32 13.63 -2.98
CA THR A 510 16.57 15.05 -2.73
C THR A 510 16.31 15.44 -1.27
N PHE A 511 16.96 16.50 -0.79
CA PHE A 511 16.61 17.15 0.50
C PHE A 511 15.36 18.05 0.38
N SER A 512 14.46 17.68 -0.51
CA SER A 512 13.20 18.35 -0.82
C SER A 512 12.21 17.29 -1.31
N PRO A 513 10.91 17.57 -1.26
CA PRO A 513 9.89 16.66 -1.79
C PRO A 513 10.17 16.22 -3.24
N MET A 514 9.94 14.94 -3.51
CA MET A 514 10.18 14.32 -4.82
C MET A 514 8.87 14.04 -5.56
N PRO A 515 8.89 14.00 -6.90
CA PRO A 515 7.69 13.69 -7.69
C PRO A 515 7.38 12.18 -7.74
N SER A 516 8.31 11.31 -7.31
CA SER A 516 8.13 9.87 -7.28
C SER A 516 8.81 9.26 -6.05
N ALA A 517 8.22 8.20 -5.51
CA ALA A 517 8.78 7.40 -4.44
C ALA A 517 10.06 6.67 -4.86
N ASN A 518 10.27 6.47 -6.16
CA ASN A 518 11.52 5.89 -6.68
C ASN A 518 12.73 6.81 -6.50
N GLY A 519 12.49 8.12 -6.33
CA GLY A 519 13.52 9.16 -6.50
C GLY A 519 13.91 9.33 -7.97
N TYR A 520 14.95 10.12 -8.21
CA TYR A 520 15.46 10.38 -9.56
C TYR A 520 16.37 9.23 -10.01
N LEU A 521 15.85 8.34 -10.83
CA LEU A 521 16.59 7.26 -11.48
C LEU A 521 17.49 7.81 -12.58
N PHE A 522 18.70 7.25 -12.72
CA PHE A 522 19.65 7.66 -13.76
C PHE A 522 19.92 6.56 -14.77
N MET A 523 20.13 6.97 -16.02
CA MET A 523 20.63 6.11 -17.08
C MET A 523 22.16 6.17 -17.13
N TYR A 524 22.80 5.07 -17.49
CA TYR A 524 24.23 5.02 -17.74
C TYR A 524 24.53 3.94 -18.79
N ASN A 525 25.76 3.89 -19.29
CA ASN A 525 26.17 2.82 -20.18
C ASN A 525 26.41 1.56 -19.33
N ASP A 526 25.46 0.62 -19.36
CA ASP A 526 25.45 -0.67 -18.64
C ASP A 526 26.76 -1.44 -18.81
N SER A 527 27.74 -1.09 -17.99
CA SER A 527 29.06 -1.68 -18.04
C SER A 527 29.35 -2.30 -16.69
N PRO A 528 29.73 -3.59 -16.65
CA PRO A 528 30.06 -4.23 -15.39
C PRO A 528 31.22 -3.51 -14.69
N ILE A 529 31.21 -3.58 -13.36
CA ILE A 529 32.34 -3.27 -12.50
C ILE A 529 32.86 -4.59 -11.91
N TYR A 530 34.13 -4.85 -12.13
CA TYR A 530 34.91 -5.87 -11.43
C TYR A 530 35.59 -5.26 -10.21
N GLU A 531 36.28 -6.07 -9.39
CA GLU A 531 37.14 -5.54 -8.34
C GLU A 531 38.04 -4.39 -8.85
N GLY A 532 37.95 -3.24 -8.19
CA GLY A 532 38.64 -2.01 -8.59
C GLY A 532 37.73 -0.79 -8.59
N TRP A 533 37.96 0.14 -9.52
CA TRP A 533 37.17 1.35 -9.65
C TRP A 533 36.92 1.72 -11.11
N LYS A 534 35.87 2.50 -11.34
CA LYS A 534 35.45 2.93 -12.68
C LYS A 534 34.78 4.29 -12.65
N LEU A 535 35.15 5.13 -13.61
CA LEU A 535 34.42 6.38 -13.88
C LEU A 535 33.14 6.07 -14.66
N MET A 536 32.04 6.65 -14.20
CA MET A 536 30.73 6.52 -14.84
C MET A 536 30.10 7.90 -15.05
N VAL A 537 29.37 8.01 -16.16
CA VAL A 537 28.62 9.21 -16.53
C VAL A 537 27.14 8.87 -16.45
N LEU A 538 26.49 9.36 -15.41
CA LEU A 538 25.07 9.19 -15.17
C LEU A 538 24.30 10.29 -15.90
N ARG A 539 23.21 9.95 -16.58
CA ARG A 539 22.36 10.89 -17.32
C ARG A 539 20.94 10.82 -16.81
N SER A 540 20.32 11.98 -16.60
CA SER A 540 18.91 12.06 -16.25
C SER A 540 18.06 11.67 -17.46
N PRO A 541 16.99 10.86 -17.29
CA PRO A 541 15.99 10.69 -18.35
C PRO A 541 15.39 12.05 -18.77
N PRO A 542 14.97 12.22 -20.03
CA PRO A 542 14.35 13.46 -20.49
C PRO A 542 13.16 13.86 -19.60
N GLY A 543 13.17 15.10 -19.10
CA GLY A 543 12.12 15.62 -18.21
C GLY A 543 12.15 15.07 -16.77
N TYR A 544 13.12 14.23 -16.43
CA TYR A 544 13.27 13.58 -15.13
C TYR A 544 14.58 13.96 -14.43
N GLY A 545 14.93 15.25 -14.47
CA GLY A 545 16.15 15.78 -13.86
C GLY A 545 15.90 16.41 -12.49
N ILE A 546 16.89 16.28 -11.59
CA ILE A 546 16.89 17.00 -10.31
C ILE A 546 16.95 18.51 -10.57
N PRO A 547 16.10 19.35 -9.94
CA PRO A 547 16.18 20.79 -10.11
C PRO A 547 17.53 21.38 -9.66
N LYS A 548 18.01 22.40 -10.38
CA LYS A 548 19.25 23.11 -10.06
C LYS A 548 19.15 23.76 -8.67
N GLY A 549 20.23 23.64 -7.89
CA GLY A 549 20.28 24.20 -6.53
C GLY A 549 19.62 23.32 -5.46
N VAL A 550 19.12 22.13 -5.82
CA VAL A 550 18.64 21.14 -4.86
C VAL A 550 19.77 20.18 -4.51
N GLY A 551 20.09 20.05 -3.22
CA GLY A 551 21.02 19.03 -2.74
C GLY A 551 20.38 17.64 -2.75
N PHE A 552 21.20 16.60 -2.89
CA PHE A 552 20.71 15.22 -2.95
C PHE A 552 21.69 14.21 -2.37
N GLN A 553 21.14 13.06 -1.97
CA GLN A 553 21.85 11.82 -1.70
C GLN A 553 21.79 10.94 -2.96
N LEU A 554 22.94 10.72 -3.59
CA LEU A 554 23.09 9.74 -4.66
C LEU A 554 23.29 8.35 -4.04
N GLN A 555 22.45 7.40 -4.40
CA GLN A 555 22.59 6.01 -4.02
C GLN A 555 23.11 5.21 -5.21
N VAL A 556 24.14 4.39 -4.97
CA VAL A 556 24.54 3.29 -5.86
C VAL A 556 24.12 1.97 -5.24
N TYR A 557 23.51 1.09 -6.02
CA TYR A 557 22.99 -0.18 -5.51
C TYR A 557 23.08 -1.32 -6.51
N TYR A 558 23.22 -2.56 -6.01
CA TYR A 558 23.13 -3.77 -6.82
C TYR A 558 22.72 -4.98 -5.95
N GLY A 559 21.54 -5.56 -6.19
CA GLY A 559 21.02 -6.64 -5.34
C GLY A 559 20.79 -6.15 -3.90
N ASN A 560 21.61 -6.61 -2.96
CA ASN A 560 21.63 -6.13 -1.57
C ASN A 560 22.69 -5.04 -1.31
N LEU A 561 23.63 -4.81 -2.24
CA LEU A 561 24.64 -3.76 -2.10
C LEU A 561 23.99 -2.38 -2.16
N LEU A 562 24.40 -1.49 -1.26
CA LEU A 562 23.97 -0.10 -1.21
C LEU A 562 25.12 0.75 -0.68
N SER A 563 25.38 1.87 -1.35
CA SER A 563 26.25 2.94 -0.84
C SER A 563 25.71 4.29 -1.24
N VAL A 564 26.08 5.32 -0.49
CA VAL A 564 25.51 6.66 -0.62
C VAL A 564 26.60 7.73 -0.68
N ALA A 565 26.41 8.73 -1.52
CA ALA A 565 27.20 9.96 -1.57
C ALA A 565 26.27 11.17 -1.49
N TYR A 566 26.74 12.24 -0.86
CA TYR A 566 25.97 13.47 -0.70
C TYR A 566 26.53 14.56 -1.61
N PHE A 567 25.64 15.30 -2.25
CA PHE A 567 25.97 16.50 -2.99
C PHE A 567 25.24 17.69 -2.38
N THR A 568 26.00 18.72 -2.01
CA THR A 568 25.45 20.03 -1.65
C THR A 568 25.77 21.04 -2.75
N PRO A 569 24.81 21.86 -3.21
CA PRO A 569 25.03 22.81 -4.31
C PRO A 569 26.18 23.80 -4.07
N SER A 570 26.51 24.09 -2.80
CA SER A 570 27.65 24.92 -2.40
C SER A 570 29.02 24.30 -2.72
N GLN A 571 29.09 23.01 -3.08
CA GLN A 571 30.32 22.32 -3.49
C GLN A 571 30.60 22.46 -4.99
N ALA A 572 29.72 23.12 -5.76
CA ALA A 572 29.84 23.25 -7.22
C ALA A 572 30.31 24.64 -7.71
N SER A 573 30.75 25.51 -6.79
CA SER A 573 31.31 26.84 -7.11
C SER A 573 32.82 26.82 -7.22
#